data_AF-A0A8S8Y1L4-F1
#
_entry.id   AF-A0A8S8Y1L4-F1
#
_cell.length_a   1.000
_cell.length_b   1.000
_cell.length_c   1.000
_cell.angle_alpha   90.00
_cell.angle_beta   90.00
_cell.angle_gamma   90.00
#
_symmetry.space_group_name_H-M   'P 1'
#
loop_
_entity.id
_entity.type
_entity.pdbx_description
1 polymer ?
#
loop_
_entity_poly.entity_id
_entity_poly.type
_entity_poly.pdbx_seq_one_letter_code
_entity_poly.pdbx_strand_id
1 'polypeptide(L)' 'MQFGTPVWLCFLLAPVCMISEWPRLRYIDDNATMLLIPLALVLLLEPFALVMA' A
#
# COMPACT_ATOMS: atom_id res chain seq x y z
N MET A 1 -16.34 5.14 4.88
CA MET A 1 -15.01 4.51 4.71
C MET A 1 -15.26 3.08 4.21
N GLN A 2 -15.07 2.81 2.93
CA GLN A 2 -15.76 1.73 2.20
C GLN A 2 -15.45 0.27 2.62
N PHE A 3 -14.44 -0.03 3.46
CA PHE A 3 -14.06 -1.42 3.76
C PHE A 3 -13.55 -1.68 5.20
N GLY A 4 -13.88 -0.83 6.18
CA GLY A 4 -13.36 -1.00 7.55
C GLY A 4 -11.85 -0.72 7.70
N THR A 5 -11.17 -0.40 6.61
CA THR A 5 -9.78 0.05 6.64
C THR A 5 -9.63 1.30 7.51
N PRO A 6 -8.71 1.28 8.48
CA PRO A 6 -8.62 2.34 9.45
C PRO A 6 -8.02 3.60 8.82
N VAL A 7 -8.55 4.75 9.20
CA VAL A 7 -8.26 6.05 8.56
C VAL A 7 -6.80 6.46 8.72
N TRP A 8 -6.15 6.04 9.81
CA TRP A 8 -4.73 6.33 10.03
C TRP A 8 -3.83 5.72 8.95
N LEU A 9 -4.27 4.64 8.30
CA LEU A 9 -3.54 3.96 7.24
C LEU A 9 -3.42 4.81 5.98
N CYS A 10 -4.35 5.75 5.73
CA CYS A 10 -4.25 6.68 4.60
C CYS A 10 -2.99 7.54 4.66
N PHE A 11 -2.56 7.96 5.85
CA PHE A 11 -1.34 8.77 6.00
C PHE A 11 -0.06 7.99 5.67
N LEU A 12 -0.12 6.66 5.75
CA LEU A 12 1.02 5.78 5.49
C LEU A 12 1.00 5.27 4.05
N LEU A 13 -0.16 4.89 3.52
CA LEU A 13 -0.30 4.39 2.15
C LEU A 13 -0.12 5.51 1.11
N ALA A 14 -0.56 6.73 1.37
CA ALA A 14 -0.41 7.85 0.43
C ALA A 14 1.05 8.12 0.02
N PRO A 15 2.02 8.29 0.96
CA PRO A 15 3.42 8.45 0.58
C PRO A 15 4.03 7.19 -0.02
N VAL A 16 3.61 5.99 0.42
CA VAL A 16 4.12 4.73 -0.16
C VAL A 16 3.69 4.58 -1.61
N CYS A 17 2.45 4.92 -1.96
CA CYS A 17 1.99 4.95 -3.35
C CYS A 17 2.83 5.92 -4.20
N MET A 18 3.10 7.13 -3.69
CA MET A 18 3.94 8.11 -4.39
C MET A 18 5.36 7.58 -4.61
N ILE A 19 5.97 6.97 -3.58
CA ILE A 19 7.31 6.39 -3.69
C ILE A 19 7.33 5.20 -4.65
N SER A 20 6.24 4.44 -4.72
CA SER A 20 6.11 3.28 -5.61
C SER A 20 6.17 3.65 -7.10
N GLU A 21 5.86 4.88 -7.45
CA GLU A 21 5.92 5.40 -8.83
C GLU A 21 7.28 5.99 -9.21
N TRP A 22 8.12 6.36 -8.23
CA TRP A 22 9.46 6.90 -8.50
C TRP A 22 10.44 5.90 -9.15
N PRO A 23 10.54 4.63 -8.73
CA PRO A 23 11.43 3.67 -9.36
C PRO A 23 10.75 3.04 -10.58
N ARG A 24 11.10 3.52 -11.77
CA ARG A 24 10.66 2.88 -13.02
C ARG A 24 11.43 1.59 -13.23
N LEU A 25 10.81 0.44 -12.90
CA LEU A 25 11.41 -0.86 -13.15
C LEU A 25 11.22 -1.25 -14.62
N ARG A 26 12.31 -1.66 -15.29
CA ARG A 26 12.26 -2.11 -16.69
C ARG A 26 11.38 -3.35 -16.91
N TYR A 27 11.11 -4.12 -15.85
CA TYR A 27 10.41 -5.41 -15.89
C TYR A 27 9.05 -5.41 -15.19
N ILE A 28 8.73 -4.38 -14.40
CA ILE A 28 7.48 -4.29 -13.64
C ILE A 28 6.84 -2.96 -14.01
N ASP A 29 5.58 -3.02 -14.44
CA ASP A 29 4.83 -1.84 -14.83
C ASP A 29 4.64 -0.88 -13.65
N ASP A 30 4.70 0.43 -13.93
CA ASP A 30 4.54 1.49 -12.93
C ASP A 30 3.15 1.40 -12.24
N ASN A 31 2.10 0.91 -12.93
CA ASN A 31 0.80 0.70 -12.30
C ASN A 31 0.77 -0.54 -11.39
N ALA A 32 1.58 -1.55 -11.72
CA ALA A 32 1.65 -2.77 -10.91
C ALA A 32 2.36 -2.48 -9.57
N THR A 33 3.41 -1.66 -9.56
CA THR A 33 4.09 -1.27 -8.31
C THR A 33 3.14 -0.47 -7.42
N MET A 34 2.35 0.45 -7.98
CA MET A 34 1.38 1.26 -7.24
C MET A 34 0.23 0.46 -6.62
N LEU A 35 -0.01 -0.77 -7.05
CA LEU A 35 -0.98 -1.68 -6.40
C LEU A 35 -0.29 -2.69 -5.48
N LEU A 36 0.78 -3.32 -5.94
CA LEU A 36 1.43 -4.42 -5.21
C LEU A 36 2.20 -3.94 -3.98
N ILE A 37 2.91 -2.81 -4.05
CA ILE A 37 3.69 -2.30 -2.90
C ILE A 37 2.77 -1.89 -1.74
N PRO A 38 1.71 -1.08 -1.96
CA PRO A 38 0.80 -0.72 -0.88
C PRO A 38 0.06 -1.94 -0.33
N LEU A 39 -0.35 -2.88 -1.19
CA LEU A 39 -1.04 -4.10 -0.75
C LEU A 39 -0.12 -4.99 0.10
N ALA A 40 1.13 -5.20 -0.32
CA ALA A 40 2.12 -5.96 0.44
C ALA A 40 2.37 -5.33 1.82
N LEU A 41 2.41 -4.00 1.89
CA LEU A 41 2.56 -3.28 3.15
C LEU A 41 1.37 -3.50 4.09
N VAL A 42 0.13 -3.44 3.57
CA VAL A 42 -1.07 -3.74 4.36
C VAL A 42 -1.05 -5.18 4.86
N LEU A 43 -0.66 -6.14 4.01
CA LEU A 43 -0.58 -7.54 4.38
C LEU A 43 0.48 -7.79 5.48
N LEU A 44 1.61 -7.08 5.43
CA LEU A 44 2.64 -7.14 6.47
C LEU A 44 2.19 -6.49 7.79
N LEU A 45 1.35 -5.46 7.73
CA LEU A 45 0.80 -4.78 8.89
C LEU A 45 -0.38 -5.53 9.53
N GLU A 46 -1.08 -6.37 8.79
CA GLU A 46 -2.24 -7.14 9.25
C GLU A 46 -2.00 -7.87 10.59
N PRO A 47 -0.95 -8.70 10.77
CA PRO A 47 -0.74 -9.42 12.03
C PRO A 47 -0.40 -8.54 13.24
N PHE A 48 0.00 -7.27 13.02
CA PHE A 48 0.40 -6.35 14.10
C PHE A 48 -0.68 -5.32 14.43
N ALA A 49 -1.34 -4.81 13.40
CA ALA A 49 -2.27 -3.70 13.51
C ALA A 49 -3.73 -4.13 13.31
N LEU A 50 -4.00 -5.43 13.06
CA LEU A 50 -5.34 -6.02 12.89
C LEU A 50 -6.20 -5.17 11.95
N VAL A 51 -5.57 -4.74 10.85
CA VAL A 51 -6.09 -3.72 9.92
C VAL A 51 -7.34 -4.20 9.17
N MET A 52 -7.54 -5.52 9.13
CA MET A 52 -8.62 -6.21 8.42
C MET A 52 -9.56 -6.99 9.38
N ALA A 53 -9.42 -6.80 10.70
CA ALA A 53 -10.23 -7.46 11.72
C ALA A 53 -11.55 -6.72 11.99
#